data_AF-A0A5E4IDL0-F1
#
_entry.id   AF-A0A5E4IDL0-F1
#
_cell.length_a   1.000
_cell.length_b   1.000
_cell.length_c   1.000
_cell.angle_alpha   90.00
_cell.angle_beta   90.00
_cell.angle_gamma   90.00
#
_symmetry.space_group_name_H-M   'P 1'
#
loop_
_entity.id
_entity.type
_entity.pdbx_description
1 polymer ?
#
loop_
_entity_poly.entity_id
_entity_poly.type
_entity_poly.pdbx_seq_one_letter_code
_entity_poly.pdbx_strand_id
1 'polypeptide(L)'
;MTKELGKGAASIFSGISQPSEDESHILKDEIHHSSVETQKQKDENQQDDSQNTIDLKVLEQAIEEGMRYPKVTVYNPIVAGFMRYKEIKTPRFKLSPEIETRLEKVLKREDPELWKAIESKIQWKKRKRE
;
A
#
# COMPACT_ATOMS: atom_id res chain seq x y z
N MET A 1 23.82 -46.60 49.25
CA MET A 1 24.40 -46.34 47.91
C MET A 1 23.41 -45.50 47.11
N THR A 2 23.58 -44.19 47.17
CA THR A 2 22.74 -43.18 46.50
C THR A 2 23.43 -42.76 45.21
N LYS A 3 22.69 -42.76 44.08
CA LYS A 3 23.20 -42.37 42.76
C LYS A 3 23.28 -40.84 42.68
N GLU A 4 24.49 -40.33 42.50
CA GLU A 4 24.80 -38.93 42.19
C GLU A 4 24.29 -38.57 40.79
N LEU A 5 23.41 -37.55 40.69
CA LEU A 5 23.08 -36.88 39.42
C LEU A 5 24.03 -35.69 39.22
N GLY A 6 24.64 -35.63 38.04
CA GLY A 6 25.65 -34.63 37.67
C GLY A 6 25.14 -33.19 37.68
N LYS A 7 25.88 -32.32 38.38
CA LYS A 7 25.75 -30.87 38.37
C LYS A 7 26.54 -30.32 37.17
N GLY A 8 25.84 -29.89 36.12
CA GLY A 8 26.52 -29.36 34.93
C GLY A 8 25.60 -28.71 33.92
N ALA A 9 24.85 -27.66 34.31
CA ALA A 9 24.16 -26.78 33.36
C ALA A 9 23.70 -25.43 33.95
N ALA A 10 24.29 -24.94 35.06
CA ALA A 10 23.81 -23.76 35.77
C ALA A 10 24.75 -22.54 35.74
N SER A 11 25.73 -22.50 34.84
CA SER A 11 26.80 -21.46 34.88
C SER A 11 26.93 -20.59 33.63
N ILE A 12 25.94 -20.54 32.73
CA ILE A 12 26.08 -19.82 31.44
C ILE A 12 25.36 -18.45 31.43
N PHE A 13 24.67 -18.05 32.51
CA PHE A 13 23.83 -16.84 32.52
C PHE A 13 24.15 -15.86 33.67
N SER A 14 25.43 -15.56 33.91
CA SER A 14 25.80 -14.57 34.94
C SER A 14 26.90 -13.58 34.55
N GLY A 15 27.09 -13.30 33.28
CA GLY A 15 28.04 -12.25 32.90
C GLY A 15 27.90 -11.83 31.46
N ILE A 16 27.25 -10.70 31.24
CA ILE A 16 27.67 -9.64 30.31
C ILE A 16 26.84 -8.41 30.68
N SER A 17 27.49 -7.48 31.37
CA SER A 17 27.07 -6.08 31.50
C SER A 17 27.27 -5.36 30.17
N GLN A 18 26.34 -4.47 29.81
CA GLN A 18 26.58 -3.36 28.86
C GLN A 18 27.52 -2.30 29.50
N PRO A 19 28.00 -1.25 28.79
CA PRO A 19 28.07 -0.98 27.35
C PRO A 19 29.47 -0.47 26.86
N SER A 20 29.73 -0.47 25.55
CA SER A 20 30.61 0.53 24.91
C SER A 20 30.28 0.68 23.43
N GLU A 21 30.48 1.90 22.95
CA GLU A 21 30.13 2.47 21.65
C GLU A 21 30.92 1.87 20.47
N ASP A 22 30.49 2.22 19.26
CA ASP A 22 31.00 1.89 17.92
C ASP A 22 30.64 0.52 17.32
N GLU A 23 29.63 0.55 16.43
CA GLU A 23 29.60 -0.12 15.10
C GLU A 23 28.23 0.19 14.45
N SER A 24 28.14 1.37 13.85
CA SER A 24 26.95 1.91 13.21
C SER A 24 26.90 1.56 11.71
N HIS A 25 26.67 0.31 11.31
CA HIS A 25 26.45 0.02 9.88
C HIS A 25 25.63 -1.26 9.62
N ILE A 26 24.31 -1.24 9.87
CA ILE A 26 23.38 -2.15 9.14
C ILE A 26 22.07 -1.40 8.82
N LEU A 27 22.04 -0.88 7.59
CA LEU A 27 20.90 -0.67 6.69
C LEU A 27 19.52 -0.54 7.35
N LYS A 28 19.23 0.69 7.80
CA LYS A 28 17.86 1.19 7.85
C LYS A 28 17.47 1.53 6.41
N ASP A 29 16.94 0.55 5.68
CA ASP A 29 16.25 0.86 4.43
C ASP A 29 15.06 1.75 4.78
N GLU A 30 15.21 3.00 4.37
CA GLU A 30 14.31 4.11 4.55
C GLU A 30 12.90 3.70 4.14
N ILE A 31 12.00 3.59 5.12
CA ILE A 31 10.59 3.79 4.86
C ILE A 31 10.47 5.27 4.51
N HIS A 32 10.66 5.58 3.24
CA HIS A 32 10.34 6.87 2.64
C HIS A 32 8.82 7.00 2.75
N HIS A 33 8.35 7.43 3.93
CA HIS A 33 7.06 8.08 4.07
C HIS A 33 7.14 9.31 3.17
N SER A 34 6.78 9.15 1.89
CA SER A 34 6.47 10.29 1.05
C SER A 34 5.41 11.05 1.82
N SER A 35 5.78 12.23 2.32
CA SER A 35 4.85 13.21 2.84
C SER A 35 3.93 13.54 1.68
N VAL A 36 2.85 12.77 1.53
CA VAL A 36 1.73 13.15 0.71
C VAL A 36 1.10 14.28 1.50
N GLU A 37 1.54 15.49 1.19
CA GLU A 37 0.88 16.71 1.61
C GLU A 37 -0.57 16.57 1.16
N THR A 38 -1.41 16.18 2.11
CA THR A 38 -2.85 16.14 1.90
C THR A 38 -3.23 17.61 1.79
N GLN A 39 -3.38 18.09 0.56
CA GLN A 39 -4.02 19.38 0.31
C GLN A 39 -5.46 19.25 0.81
N LYS A 40 -5.64 19.62 2.08
CA LYS A 40 -6.94 19.77 2.72
C LYS A 40 -7.57 21.02 2.12
N GLN A 41 -8.19 20.87 0.95
CA GLN A 41 -9.21 21.82 0.52
C GLN A 41 -10.43 21.56 1.38
N LYS A 42 -10.53 22.36 2.44
CA LYS A 42 -11.74 22.49 3.25
C LYS A 42 -12.62 23.51 2.53
N ASP A 43 -13.50 23.04 1.66
CA ASP A 43 -14.69 23.79 1.27
C ASP A 43 -15.91 22.95 1.61
N GLU A 44 -16.55 23.34 2.71
CA GLU A 44 -17.83 22.85 3.13
C GLU A 44 -18.91 23.41 2.18
N ASN A 45 -19.75 22.51 1.67
CA ASN A 45 -21.13 22.80 1.27
C ASN A 45 -21.34 23.55 -0.06
N GLN A 46 -21.26 22.81 -1.17
CA GLN A 46 -22.09 23.05 -2.34
C GLN A 46 -22.49 21.68 -2.92
N GLN A 47 -23.66 21.19 -2.51
CA GLN A 47 -24.46 20.32 -3.38
C GLN A 47 -24.89 21.18 -4.57
N ASP A 48 -24.03 21.23 -5.57
CA ASP A 48 -24.37 21.79 -6.87
C ASP A 48 -24.79 20.61 -7.75
N ASP A 49 -26.07 20.57 -8.12
CA ASP A 49 -26.66 19.67 -9.12
C ASP A 49 -26.14 20.00 -10.55
N SER A 50 -24.87 20.38 -10.65
CA SER A 50 -24.12 20.60 -11.88
C SER A 50 -23.62 19.25 -12.42
N GLN A 51 -24.57 18.54 -13.04
CA GLN A 51 -24.41 17.46 -14.00
C GLN A 51 -22.97 17.24 -14.51
N ASN A 52 -22.32 16.23 -13.93
CA ASN A 52 -21.38 15.28 -14.55
C ASN A 52 -20.29 15.84 -15.48
N THR A 53 -19.83 17.06 -15.26
CA THR A 53 -18.78 17.63 -16.10
C THR A 53 -17.44 17.31 -15.45
N ILE A 54 -16.66 16.44 -16.08
CA ILE A 54 -15.34 16.05 -15.58
C ILE A 54 -14.45 17.30 -15.51
N ASP A 55 -13.97 17.62 -14.31
CA ASP A 55 -12.97 18.68 -14.13
C ASP A 55 -11.65 18.25 -14.78
N LEU A 56 -11.28 18.93 -15.87
CA LEU A 56 -10.10 18.60 -16.65
C LEU A 56 -8.79 18.81 -15.88
N LYS A 57 -8.73 19.77 -14.95
CA LYS A 57 -7.53 20.03 -14.14
C LYS A 57 -7.33 18.90 -13.13
N VAL A 58 -8.41 18.51 -12.44
CA VAL A 58 -8.39 17.39 -11.49
C VAL A 58 -8.05 16.09 -12.21
N LEU A 59 -8.62 15.88 -13.41
CA LEU A 59 -8.32 14.72 -14.24
C LEU A 59 -6.84 14.64 -14.63
N GLU A 60 -6.25 15.75 -15.07
CA GLU A 60 -4.84 15.80 -15.48
C GLU A 60 -3.90 15.53 -14.31
N GLN A 61 -4.16 16.14 -13.15
CA GLN A 61 -3.44 15.86 -11.92
C GLN A 61 -3.56 14.37 -11.51
N ALA A 62 -4.76 13.81 -11.55
CA ALA A 62 -4.99 12.40 -11.20
C ALA A 62 -4.24 11.44 -12.11
N ILE A 63 -4.13 11.76 -13.42
CA ILE A 63 -3.35 10.96 -14.37
C ILE A 63 -1.85 11.06 -14.06
N GLU A 64 -1.34 12.26 -13.82
CA GLU A 64 0.07 12.47 -13.49
C GLU A 64 0.45 11.72 -12.20
N GLU A 65 -0.34 11.89 -11.15
CA GLU A 65 -0.13 11.21 -9.87
C GLU A 65 -0.29 9.70 -9.98
N GLY A 66 -1.29 9.21 -10.73
CA GLY A 66 -1.50 7.78 -10.95
C GLY A 66 -0.35 7.12 -11.70
N MET A 67 0.27 7.83 -12.66
CA MET A 67 1.45 7.36 -13.38
C MET A 67 2.72 7.41 -12.53
N ARG A 68 2.88 8.44 -11.70
CA ARG A 68 4.06 8.62 -10.83
C ARG A 68 4.01 7.73 -9.57
N TYR A 69 2.83 7.59 -8.97
CA TYR A 69 2.56 6.89 -7.70
C TYR A 69 1.30 6.01 -7.81
N PRO A 70 1.37 4.86 -8.52
CA PRO A 70 0.19 4.03 -8.81
C PRO A 70 -0.44 3.35 -7.58
N LYS A 71 0.17 3.44 -6.40
CA LYS A 71 -0.30 2.81 -5.17
C LYS A 71 -1.28 3.75 -4.46
N VAL A 72 -2.56 3.41 -4.51
CA VAL A 72 -3.60 4.10 -3.72
C VAL A 72 -3.86 3.33 -2.43
N THR A 73 -3.93 4.06 -1.30
CA THR A 73 -4.30 3.48 0.01
C THR A 73 -5.76 3.81 0.33
N VAL A 74 -6.52 2.81 0.75
CA VAL A 74 -7.93 2.98 1.16
C VAL A 74 -8.02 3.09 2.67
N TYR A 75 -8.55 4.21 3.18
CA TYR A 75 -8.77 4.44 4.62
C TYR A 75 -10.05 3.79 5.14
N ASN A 76 -10.23 2.49 4.85
CA ASN A 76 -11.31 1.68 5.37
C ASN A 76 -10.73 0.43 6.05
N PRO A 77 -10.90 0.24 7.38
CA PRO A 77 -10.29 -0.85 8.11
C PRO A 77 -10.78 -2.23 7.66
N ILE A 78 -12.03 -2.36 7.22
CA ILE A 78 -12.60 -3.62 6.72
C ILE A 78 -11.94 -3.99 5.39
N VAL A 79 -11.85 -3.04 4.45
CA VAL A 79 -11.19 -3.24 3.16
C VAL A 79 -9.71 -3.56 3.36
N ALA A 80 -9.04 -2.82 4.25
CA ALA A 80 -7.65 -3.07 4.59
C ALA A 80 -7.45 -4.48 5.16
N GLY A 81 -8.29 -4.92 6.10
CA GLY A 81 -8.26 -6.27 6.67
C GLY A 81 -8.45 -7.35 5.60
N PHE A 82 -9.43 -7.19 4.71
CA PHE A 82 -9.66 -8.13 3.61
C PHE A 82 -8.46 -8.22 2.66
N MET A 83 -7.90 -7.07 2.25
CA MET A 83 -6.73 -7.03 1.37
C MET A 83 -5.51 -7.66 2.03
N ARG A 84 -5.28 -7.40 3.34
CA ARG A 84 -4.16 -8.00 4.09
C ARG A 84 -4.29 -9.52 4.21
N TYR A 85 -5.48 -10.02 4.51
CA TYR A 85 -5.72 -11.47 4.52
C TYR A 85 -5.35 -12.12 3.17
N LYS A 86 -5.76 -11.49 2.06
CA LYS A 86 -5.44 -11.97 0.71
C LYS A 86 -3.95 -11.93 0.40
N GLU A 87 -3.24 -10.88 0.80
CA GLU A 87 -1.78 -10.79 0.63
C GLU A 87 -1.01 -11.87 1.40
N ILE A 88 -1.42 -12.18 2.63
CA ILE A 88 -0.79 -13.23 3.44
C ILE A 88 -0.99 -14.59 2.76
N LYS A 89 -2.19 -14.84 2.24
CA LYS A 89 -2.54 -16.12 1.60
C LYS A 89 -1.95 -16.28 0.20
N THR A 90 -1.75 -15.18 -0.52
CA THR A 90 -1.34 -15.20 -1.93
C THR A 90 -0.19 -14.22 -2.15
N PRO A 91 1.04 -14.72 -2.40
CA PRO A 91 2.17 -13.87 -2.72
C PRO A 91 1.84 -12.92 -3.87
N ARG A 92 2.19 -11.65 -3.71
CA ARG A 92 1.98 -10.60 -4.72
C ARG A 92 0.50 -10.41 -5.11
N PHE A 93 -0.45 -10.69 -4.20
CA PHE A 93 -1.89 -10.53 -4.45
C PHE A 93 -2.27 -9.17 -5.07
N LYS A 94 -1.70 -8.04 -4.59
CA LYS A 94 -1.96 -6.70 -5.13
C LYS A 94 -1.56 -6.51 -6.61
N LEU A 95 -0.70 -7.38 -7.14
CA LEU A 95 -0.26 -7.41 -8.53
C LEU A 95 -0.95 -8.51 -9.33
N SER A 96 -1.86 -9.27 -8.71
CA SER A 96 -2.57 -10.37 -9.34
C SER A 96 -3.52 -9.85 -10.42
N PRO A 97 -3.57 -10.51 -11.59
CA PRO A 97 -4.58 -10.22 -12.62
C PRO A 97 -6.01 -10.30 -12.09
N GLU A 98 -6.25 -11.13 -11.05
CA GLU A 98 -7.57 -11.30 -10.44
C GLU A 98 -8.07 -9.99 -9.82
N ILE A 99 -7.25 -9.33 -8.99
CA ILE A 99 -7.66 -8.11 -8.30
C ILE A 99 -7.71 -6.91 -9.25
N GLU A 100 -6.76 -6.84 -10.19
CA GLU A 100 -6.73 -5.85 -11.27
C GLU A 100 -8.05 -5.91 -12.07
N THR A 101 -8.42 -7.11 -12.53
CA THR A 101 -9.65 -7.31 -13.31
C THR A 101 -10.90 -7.00 -12.50
N ARG A 102 -10.93 -7.37 -11.22
CA ARG A 102 -12.09 -7.11 -10.36
C ARG A 102 -12.29 -5.61 -10.13
N LEU A 103 -11.22 -4.89 -9.82
CA LEU A 103 -11.26 -3.43 -9.63
C LEU A 103 -11.61 -2.72 -10.94
N GLU A 104 -10.99 -3.09 -12.05
CA GLU A 104 -11.30 -2.53 -13.38
C GLU A 104 -12.80 -2.67 -13.70
N LYS A 105 -13.39 -3.86 -13.47
CA LYS A 105 -14.81 -4.09 -13.73
C LYS A 105 -15.72 -3.23 -12.86
N VAL A 106 -15.38 -3.05 -11.59
CA VAL A 106 -16.19 -2.26 -10.65
C VAL A 106 -16.12 -0.79 -11.04
N LEU A 107 -14.91 -0.24 -11.22
CA LEU A 107 -14.72 1.19 -11.53
C LEU A 107 -15.31 1.56 -12.90
N LYS A 108 -15.13 0.72 -13.93
CA LYS A 108 -15.76 0.92 -15.25
C LYS A 108 -17.28 0.99 -15.19
N ARG A 109 -17.89 0.25 -14.27
CA ARG A 109 -19.35 0.20 -14.12
C ARG A 109 -19.86 1.38 -13.31
N GLU A 110 -19.09 1.84 -12.34
CA GLU A 110 -19.45 2.94 -11.44
C GLU A 110 -19.39 4.29 -12.17
N ASP A 111 -18.30 4.55 -12.91
CA ASP A 111 -18.14 5.79 -13.70
C ASP A 111 -17.53 5.52 -15.09
N PRO A 112 -18.36 5.16 -16.08
CA PRO A 112 -17.88 4.81 -17.41
C PRO A 112 -17.35 6.01 -18.21
N GLU A 113 -17.80 7.23 -17.92
CA GLU A 113 -17.38 8.44 -18.63
C GLU A 113 -15.98 8.86 -18.16
N LEU A 114 -15.76 8.91 -16.84
CA LEU A 114 -14.45 9.16 -16.27
C LEU A 114 -13.44 8.08 -16.70
N TRP A 115 -13.85 6.81 -16.70
CA TRP A 115 -12.99 5.74 -17.17
C TRP A 115 -12.50 5.98 -18.60
N LYS A 116 -13.40 6.33 -19.53
CA LYS A 116 -13.04 6.62 -20.93
C LYS A 116 -12.12 7.83 -21.04
N ALA A 117 -12.38 8.88 -20.27
CA ALA A 117 -11.54 10.08 -20.26
C ALA A 117 -10.09 9.74 -19.83
N ILE A 118 -9.93 8.95 -18.76
CA ILE A 118 -8.62 8.47 -18.30
C ILE A 118 -7.97 7.57 -19.36
N GLU A 119 -8.70 6.56 -19.87
CA GLU A 119 -8.17 5.60 -20.85
C GLU A 119 -7.70 6.27 -22.15
N SER A 120 -8.39 7.32 -22.59
CA SER A 120 -8.00 8.08 -23.80
C SER A 120 -6.68 8.86 -23.64
N LYS A 121 -6.33 9.25 -22.40
CA LYS A 121 -5.14 10.06 -22.10
C LYS A 121 -3.94 9.21 -21.69
N ILE A 122 -4.15 7.98 -21.22
CA ILE A 122 -3.08 7.08 -20.82
C ILE A 122 -2.75 6.14 -21.99
N GLN A 123 -1.52 6.21 -22.53
CA GLN A 123 -1.01 5.22 -23.48
C GLN A 123 -0.60 3.91 -22.78
N TRP A 124 -1.53 3.28 -22.07
CA TRP A 124 -1.27 2.03 -21.35
C TRP A 124 -1.46 0.82 -22.28
N LYS A 125 -0.36 0.17 -22.66
CA LYS A 125 -0.41 -1.13 -23.32
C LYS A 125 -0.77 -2.18 -22.27
N LYS A 126 -2.03 -2.63 -22.26
CA LYS A 126 -2.44 -3.79 -21.45
C LYS A 126 -1.46 -4.94 -21.70
N ARG A 127 -0.89 -5.51 -20.64
CA ARG A 127 -0.04 -6.69 -20.72
C ARG A 127 -0.81 -7.79 -21.46
N LYS A 128 -0.19 -8.41 -22.48
CA LYS A 128 -0.77 -9.57 -23.17
C LYS A 128 -1.08 -10.63 -22.11
N ARG A 129 -2.33 -11.08 -22.09
CA ARG A 129 -2.76 -12.23 -21.29
C ARG A 129 -2.38 -13.46 -22.14
N GLU A 130 -1.33 -14.16 -21.74
CA GLU A 130 -1.00 -15.50 -22.26
C GLU A 130 -1.96 -16.55 -21.68
#